data_AF-A0A835YL39-F1
#
_entry.id   AF-A0A835YL39-F1
#
_cell.length_a   1.000
_cell.length_b   1.000
_cell.length_c   1.000
_cell.angle_alpha   90.00
_cell.angle_beta   90.00
_cell.angle_gamma   90.00
#
_symmetry.space_group_name_H-M   'P 1'
#
loop_
_entity.id
_entity.type
_entity.pdbx_description
1 polymer ?
#
loop_
_entity_poly.entity_id
_entity_poly.type
_entity_poly.pdbx_seq_one_letter_code
_entity_poly.pdbx_strand_id
1 'polypeptide(L)'
;MRRGKDDLFNKGAKGATRRHKAKIELALSINGVPFGFLCRECDECGFLCRECDEYRHCNAVNKAYHAHKRSKLSKLTMDSAAFKVQGFMRFLSARRLLRRRCREQWQRYYSSQRRRHYYCFTRTGRVSWHKPRVLGSEELRPFLTRDEAAFKMQQLHRNWRARERARNLLRRYWDRIYSPAEKRFYYHYKGDSPLVLPQRARWSQPCRMMGREWIWRPLLTESMAALRVQTFWRAASGRREIRDIVRRVYSLQSDPITGRPAYRNNITGEVQATKPVLLGSELWDPVDMMQWGVDQTIIFIRRCGLKPYARAFRRYGVDGALLLTLDPSDLALLGMDNPIHVKRVLLGIERRPGFQGYNTRPEDMLRRTALRQACRQDAAAAVLQRWWRRCRAIAVRRNLQRLHELDKAKKIVGAAAVAAAAAAAAVLQRQWRRCRAIAVRRNLQRLHELDKARWWRRCRAIAVRRNLQCLHELVKAASHSQRARNCDASSGERMAAWCCNLFLSSMQAARIAAAKLERSKVWWTQRHAAYTGPTGIKDYGPRGACRLGRIFLMPFPTTSAQGPKQKPDYGLRGVRLGARGWGAYAPSGRWLPAPNGYDPVCHPLRAAYEDARVGATGKLRARPTAFHR
;
A
#
# COMPACT_ATOMS: atom_id res chain seq x y z
N MET A 1 26.26 -38.11 44.36
CA MET A 1 25.75 -37.15 45.35
C MET A 1 26.29 -35.76 45.02
N ARG A 2 25.54 -34.68 45.34
CA ARG A 2 25.71 -33.25 44.97
C ARG A 2 25.05 -32.80 43.66
N ARG A 3 23.73 -32.61 43.73
CA ARG A 3 22.99 -31.56 42.98
C ARG A 3 22.09 -30.85 43.98
N GLY A 4 22.20 -29.54 44.11
CA GLY A 4 21.26 -28.78 44.91
C GLY A 4 21.69 -27.34 45.11
N LYS A 5 20.71 -26.45 44.93
CA LYS A 5 20.70 -24.98 45.10
C LYS A 5 21.08 -24.23 43.83
N ASP A 6 20.06 -23.67 43.17
CA ASP A 6 20.12 -22.36 42.48
C ASP A 6 18.75 -21.87 41.91
N ASP A 7 17.65 -22.61 42.06
CA ASP A 7 16.36 -22.24 41.42
C ASP A 7 15.29 -21.54 42.29
N LEU A 8 15.64 -20.90 43.41
CA LEU A 8 14.63 -20.41 44.37
C LEU A 8 14.16 -18.94 44.23
N PHE A 9 14.73 -18.09 43.37
CA PHE A 9 14.44 -16.65 43.44
C PHE A 9 13.40 -16.08 42.45
N ASN A 10 12.69 -16.88 41.63
CA ASN A 10 11.82 -16.33 40.56
C ASN A 10 10.37 -16.87 40.51
N LYS A 11 9.78 -17.25 41.65
CA LYS A 11 8.42 -17.84 41.71
C LYS A 11 7.26 -16.87 42.05
N GLY A 12 7.54 -15.62 42.43
CA GLY A 12 6.52 -14.70 42.95
C GLY A 12 5.44 -14.25 41.94
N ALA A 13 5.79 -13.99 40.68
CA ALA A 13 4.84 -13.41 39.71
C ALA A 13 3.95 -14.44 38.98
N LYS A 14 4.38 -15.71 38.92
CA LYS A 14 3.65 -16.79 38.23
C LYS A 14 2.60 -17.47 39.12
N GLY A 15 2.70 -17.32 40.45
CA GLY A 15 1.73 -17.88 41.40
C GLY A 15 0.36 -17.22 41.34
N ALA A 16 0.29 -15.91 41.10
CA ALA A 16 -0.97 -15.16 41.09
C ALA A 16 -1.86 -15.50 39.88
N THR A 17 -1.28 -15.68 38.70
CA THR A 17 -2.01 -16.12 37.49
C THR A 17 -2.43 -17.58 37.57
N ARG A 18 -1.64 -18.45 38.21
CA ARG A 18 -2.05 -19.84 38.49
C ARG A 18 -3.22 -19.93 39.46
N ARG A 19 -3.23 -19.14 40.54
CA ARG A 19 -4.36 -19.08 41.50
C ARG A 19 -5.63 -18.51 40.87
N HIS A 20 -5.53 -17.55 39.95
CA HIS A 20 -6.69 -17.02 39.23
C HIS A 20 -7.25 -18.02 38.21
N LYS A 21 -6.37 -18.76 37.51
CA LYS A 21 -6.77 -19.83 36.60
C LYS A 21 -7.43 -20.99 37.35
N ALA A 22 -6.86 -21.39 38.49
CA ALA A 22 -7.43 -22.42 39.36
C ALA A 22 -8.80 -21.99 39.94
N LYS A 23 -9.00 -20.71 40.28
CA LYS A 23 -10.32 -20.20 40.70
C LYS A 23 -11.36 -20.23 39.58
N ILE A 24 -10.96 -19.96 38.34
CA ILE A 24 -11.85 -20.08 37.16
C ILE A 24 -12.16 -21.55 36.88
N GLU A 25 -11.18 -22.45 37.01
CA GLU A 25 -11.34 -23.89 36.82
C GLU A 25 -12.24 -24.51 37.92
N LEU A 26 -12.10 -24.09 39.19
CA LEU A 26 -12.95 -24.51 40.30
C LEU A 26 -14.39 -23.99 40.18
N ALA A 27 -14.57 -22.72 39.77
CA ALA A 27 -15.89 -22.14 39.55
C ALA A 27 -16.64 -22.79 38.36
N LEU A 28 -15.90 -23.36 37.39
CA LEU A 28 -16.49 -24.08 36.27
C LEU A 28 -16.79 -25.56 36.59
N SER A 29 -16.08 -26.18 37.55
CA SER A 29 -16.40 -27.55 38.00
C SER A 29 -17.66 -27.58 38.90
N ILE A 30 -17.92 -26.53 39.68
CA ILE A 30 -19.14 -26.40 40.50
C ILE A 30 -20.41 -26.33 39.63
N ASN A 31 -20.31 -25.97 38.35
CA ASN A 31 -21.44 -25.87 37.41
C ASN A 31 -21.70 -27.17 36.61
N GLY A 32 -21.23 -28.32 37.07
CA GLY A 32 -21.64 -29.63 36.55
C GLY A 32 -21.21 -29.98 35.11
N VAL A 33 -20.22 -29.28 34.55
CA VAL A 33 -19.67 -29.64 33.23
C VAL A 33 -18.42 -30.52 33.42
N PRO A 34 -18.43 -31.81 33.08
CA PRO A 34 -17.25 -32.66 33.21
C PRO A 34 -16.23 -32.28 32.12
N PHE A 35 -15.19 -31.54 32.50
CA PHE A 35 -13.99 -31.37 31.69
C PHE A 35 -12.84 -32.17 32.32
N GLY A 36 -12.79 -33.46 32.00
CA GLY A 36 -11.60 -34.28 32.20
C GLY A 36 -10.67 -34.14 30.99
N PHE A 37 -9.47 -33.61 31.19
CA PHE A 37 -8.38 -33.69 30.22
C PHE A 37 -7.77 -35.09 30.26
N LEU A 38 -8.40 -36.05 29.59
CA LEU A 38 -7.76 -37.33 29.28
C LEU A 38 -7.26 -37.28 27.84
N CYS A 39 -5.98 -37.61 27.64
CA CYS A 39 -5.43 -37.82 26.32
C CYS A 39 -6.08 -39.09 25.75
N ARG A 40 -6.89 -38.95 24.71
CA ARG A 40 -7.70 -40.07 24.15
C ARG A 40 -6.87 -41.20 23.52
N GLU A 41 -5.55 -41.05 23.44
CA GLU A 41 -4.60 -42.04 22.91
C GLU A 41 -3.70 -42.65 24.00
N CYS A 42 -3.86 -42.24 25.26
CA CYS A 42 -2.99 -42.65 26.37
C CYS A 42 -3.81 -42.77 27.67
N ASP A 43 -4.50 -43.89 27.86
CA ASP A 43 -5.41 -44.08 29.01
C ASP A 43 -4.69 -44.16 30.37
N GLU A 44 -3.36 -44.26 30.42
CA GLU A 44 -2.60 -44.42 31.67
C GLU A 44 -1.93 -43.15 32.22
N CYS A 45 -1.81 -42.06 31.43
CA CYS A 45 -1.10 -40.87 31.89
C CYS A 45 -2.04 -39.76 32.37
N GLY A 46 -2.45 -39.86 33.63
CA GLY A 46 -2.98 -38.74 34.39
C GLY A 46 -1.96 -37.60 34.44
N PHE A 47 -2.24 -36.51 33.72
CA PHE A 47 -1.46 -35.27 33.58
C PHE A 47 -0.24 -35.28 32.64
N LEU A 48 -0.46 -34.64 31.46
CA LEU A 48 0.53 -34.02 30.58
C LEU A 48 1.76 -34.89 30.21
N CYS A 49 1.53 -35.88 29.35
CA CYS A 49 2.59 -36.59 28.64
C CYS A 49 3.51 -35.62 27.88
N ARG A 50 4.83 -35.83 28.01
CA ARG A 50 5.92 -35.01 27.46
C ARG A 50 6.06 -35.14 25.93
N GLU A 51 5.45 -36.17 25.34
CA GLU A 51 5.55 -36.53 23.92
C GLU A 51 4.40 -35.98 23.07
N CYS A 52 3.28 -35.61 23.70
CA CYS A 52 2.17 -34.93 23.05
C CYS A 52 2.49 -33.43 22.89
N ASP A 53 3.21 -33.11 21.81
CA ASP A 53 3.68 -31.78 21.41
C ASP A 53 2.78 -30.60 21.88
N GLU A 54 3.33 -29.65 22.65
CA GLU A 54 2.65 -28.45 23.19
C GLU A 54 1.84 -27.69 22.12
N TYR A 55 2.27 -27.80 20.86
CA TYR A 55 1.64 -27.18 19.69
C TYR A 55 0.32 -27.85 19.25
N ARG A 56 0.19 -29.18 19.37
CA ARG A 56 -1.05 -29.91 19.04
C ARG A 56 -2.14 -29.58 20.05
N HIS A 57 -1.81 -29.55 21.35
CA HIS A 57 -2.77 -29.17 22.39
C HIS A 57 -3.17 -27.70 22.31
N CYS A 58 -2.26 -26.77 22.05
CA CYS A 58 -2.62 -25.36 21.86
C CYS A 58 -3.56 -25.16 20.66
N ASN A 59 -3.35 -25.87 19.56
CA ASN A 59 -4.24 -25.77 18.40
C ASN A 59 -5.58 -26.48 18.60
N ALA A 60 -5.61 -27.63 19.27
CA ALA A 60 -6.86 -28.32 19.61
C ALA A 60 -7.70 -27.50 20.60
N VAL A 61 -7.09 -26.92 21.63
CA VAL A 61 -7.76 -26.02 22.58
C VAL A 61 -8.25 -24.75 21.90
N ASN A 62 -7.44 -24.15 21.01
CA ASN A 62 -7.89 -22.99 20.23
C ASN A 62 -9.02 -23.37 19.26
N LYS A 63 -8.97 -24.55 18.63
CA LYS A 63 -10.01 -25.04 17.71
C LYS A 63 -11.31 -25.33 18.46
N ALA A 64 -11.25 -25.96 19.63
CA ALA A 64 -12.39 -26.19 20.51
C ALA A 64 -12.96 -24.87 21.06
N TYR A 65 -12.11 -23.93 21.46
CA TYR A 65 -12.50 -22.58 21.89
C TYR A 65 -13.19 -21.80 20.76
N HIS A 66 -12.68 -21.88 19.53
CA HIS A 66 -13.30 -21.26 18.36
C HIS A 66 -14.60 -21.95 17.93
N ALA A 67 -14.69 -23.28 18.05
CA ALA A 67 -15.92 -24.03 17.81
C ALA A 67 -17.00 -23.66 18.83
N HIS A 68 -16.65 -23.58 20.12
CA HIS A 68 -17.54 -23.12 21.20
C HIS A 68 -18.01 -21.67 21.00
N LYS A 69 -17.12 -20.78 20.55
CA LYS A 69 -17.52 -19.41 20.19
C LYS A 69 -18.51 -19.40 19.03
N ARG A 70 -18.31 -20.22 18.00
CA ARG A 70 -19.23 -20.30 16.84
C ARG A 70 -20.58 -20.88 17.24
N SER A 71 -20.61 -21.93 18.06
CA SER A 71 -21.85 -22.55 18.53
C SER A 71 -22.63 -21.67 19.52
N LYS A 72 -21.97 -20.79 20.29
CA LYS A 72 -22.65 -19.76 21.08
C LYS A 72 -23.10 -18.56 20.26
N LEU A 73 -22.40 -18.21 19.18
CA LEU A 73 -22.79 -17.12 18.28
C LEU A 73 -24.00 -17.47 17.40
N SER A 74 -24.13 -18.74 16.98
CA SER A 74 -25.28 -19.19 16.19
C SER A 74 -26.59 -19.19 16.97
N LYS A 75 -26.55 -19.13 18.32
CA LYS A 75 -27.72 -19.09 19.20
C LYS A 75 -28.20 -17.67 19.55
N LEU A 76 -27.52 -16.63 19.06
CA LEU A 76 -27.91 -15.25 19.31
C LEU A 76 -28.97 -14.82 18.30
N THR A 77 -30.17 -14.47 18.78
CA THR A 77 -31.17 -13.76 17.97
C THR A 77 -30.59 -12.42 17.50
N MET A 78 -31.09 -11.89 16.38
CA MET A 78 -30.63 -10.61 15.83
C MET A 78 -30.69 -9.48 16.87
N ASP A 79 -31.77 -9.41 17.66
CA ASP A 79 -31.94 -8.40 18.70
C ASP A 79 -30.95 -8.59 19.85
N SER A 80 -30.76 -9.83 20.30
CA SER A 80 -29.79 -10.14 21.37
C SER A 80 -28.35 -9.85 20.92
N ALA A 81 -28.03 -10.09 19.65
CA ALA A 81 -26.76 -9.68 19.06
C ALA A 81 -26.62 -8.16 19.02
N ALA A 82 -27.67 -7.44 18.59
CA ALA A 82 -27.69 -5.98 18.56
C ALA A 82 -27.50 -5.38 19.96
N PHE A 83 -28.21 -5.88 20.98
CA PHE A 83 -28.05 -5.45 22.38
C PHE A 83 -26.63 -5.68 22.90
N LYS A 84 -26.00 -6.82 22.58
CA LYS A 84 -24.59 -7.08 22.97
C LYS A 84 -23.62 -6.11 22.29
N VAL A 85 -23.82 -5.82 21.00
CA VAL A 85 -23.00 -4.84 20.27
C VAL A 85 -23.18 -3.44 20.85
N GLN A 86 -24.42 -3.01 21.07
CA GLN A 86 -24.73 -1.71 21.66
C GLN A 86 -24.18 -1.58 23.08
N GLY A 87 -24.35 -2.60 23.93
CA GLY A 87 -23.81 -2.66 25.28
C GLY A 87 -22.28 -2.58 25.30
N PHE A 88 -21.61 -3.30 24.39
CA PHE A 88 -20.16 -3.21 24.24
C PHE A 88 -19.71 -1.81 23.80
N MET A 89 -20.43 -1.17 22.87
CA MET A 89 -20.13 0.20 22.43
C MET A 89 -20.33 1.22 23.55
N ARG A 90 -21.41 1.10 24.35
CA ARG A 90 -21.64 1.94 25.54
C ARG A 90 -20.54 1.75 26.57
N PHE A 91 -20.14 0.50 26.84
CA PHE A 91 -19.02 0.19 27.73
C PHE A 91 -17.71 0.82 27.24
N LEU A 92 -17.39 0.70 25.95
CA LEU A 92 -16.20 1.33 25.36
C LEU A 92 -16.24 2.86 25.48
N SER A 93 -17.40 3.48 25.22
CA SER A 93 -17.60 4.92 25.37
C SER A 93 -17.44 5.38 26.83
N ALA A 94 -18.07 4.69 27.78
CA ALA A 94 -17.94 4.97 29.21
C ALA A 94 -16.48 4.82 29.68
N ARG A 95 -15.80 3.76 29.24
CA ARG A 95 -14.38 3.54 29.54
C ARG A 95 -13.48 4.64 28.96
N ARG A 96 -13.75 5.11 27.74
CA ARG A 96 -13.03 6.26 27.14
C ARG A 96 -13.28 7.55 27.91
N LEU A 97 -14.53 7.80 28.32
CA LEU A 97 -14.90 8.97 29.12
C LEU A 97 -14.21 8.95 30.49
N LEU A 98 -14.22 7.81 31.19
CA LEU A 98 -13.53 7.63 32.47
C LEU A 98 -12.02 7.84 32.33
N ARG A 99 -11.40 7.30 31.27
CA ARG A 99 -9.98 7.55 30.98
C ARG A 99 -9.69 9.01 30.69
N ARG A 100 -10.58 9.69 29.95
CA ARG A 100 -10.46 11.13 29.68
C ARG A 100 -10.52 11.94 30.96
N ARG A 101 -11.54 11.73 31.81
CA ARG A 101 -11.66 12.39 33.11
C ARG A 101 -10.46 12.10 34.02
N CYS A 102 -10.01 10.85 34.05
CA CYS A 102 -8.81 10.48 34.80
C CYS A 102 -7.55 11.20 34.28
N ARG A 103 -7.44 11.50 32.98
CA ARG A 103 -6.33 12.30 32.41
C ARG A 103 -6.40 13.78 32.75
N GLU A 104 -7.62 14.31 32.87
CA GLU A 104 -7.83 15.71 33.27
C GLU A 104 -7.50 15.91 34.76
N GLN A 105 -7.78 14.90 35.58
CA GLN A 105 -7.60 14.97 37.03
C GLN A 105 -6.24 14.47 37.54
N TRP A 106 -5.49 13.68 36.77
CA TRP A 106 -4.20 13.17 37.20
C TRP A 106 -3.08 13.62 36.26
N GLN A 107 -1.98 14.09 36.84
CA GLN A 107 -0.76 14.43 36.12
C GLN A 107 0.39 13.52 36.55
N ARG A 108 1.27 13.18 35.61
CA ARG A 108 2.46 12.35 35.88
C ARG A 108 3.68 13.24 36.08
N TYR A 109 4.43 12.99 37.14
CA TYR A 109 5.69 13.65 37.43
C TYR A 109 6.81 12.63 37.53
N TYR A 110 8.06 13.06 37.34
CA TYR A 110 9.26 12.24 37.54
C TYR A 110 9.99 12.71 38.78
N SER A 111 10.27 11.80 39.72
CA SER A 111 11.11 12.09 40.88
C SER A 111 12.54 11.67 40.57
N SER A 112 13.48 12.63 40.58
CA SER A 112 14.92 12.39 40.37
C SER A 112 15.52 11.52 41.46
N GLN A 113 15.15 11.75 42.73
CA GLN A 113 15.64 10.99 43.89
C GLN A 113 15.33 9.50 43.79
N ARG A 114 14.10 9.13 43.42
CA ARG A 114 13.67 7.72 43.35
C ARG A 114 13.79 7.12 41.95
N ARG A 115 14.19 7.92 40.96
CA ARG A 115 14.25 7.57 39.53
C ARG A 115 12.98 6.88 39.01
N ARG A 116 11.82 7.27 39.52
CA ARG A 116 10.51 6.67 39.20
C ARG A 116 9.46 7.76 38.99
N HIS A 117 8.45 7.45 38.19
CA HIS A 117 7.29 8.32 38.00
C HIS A 117 6.30 8.18 39.16
N TYR A 118 5.68 9.29 39.56
CA TYR A 118 4.54 9.34 40.45
C TYR A 118 3.38 10.10 39.79
N TYR A 119 2.17 9.92 40.33
CA TYR A 119 0.95 10.51 39.82
C TYR A 119 0.36 11.43 40.88
N CYS A 120 0.10 12.68 40.53
CA CYS A 120 -0.52 13.65 41.42
C CYS A 120 -1.94 13.96 40.92
N PHE A 121 -2.90 13.96 41.84
CA PHE A 121 -4.27 14.37 41.56
C PHE A 121 -4.36 15.90 41.60
N THR A 122 -4.66 16.53 40.47
CA THR A 122 -4.57 18.00 40.28
C THR A 122 -5.46 18.81 41.20
N ARG A 123 -6.64 18.27 41.58
CA ARG A 123 -7.61 19.00 42.41
C ARG A 123 -7.36 18.91 43.92
N THR A 124 -6.74 17.83 44.40
CA THR A 124 -6.53 17.58 45.85
C THR A 124 -5.07 17.55 46.25
N GLY A 125 -4.13 17.56 45.29
CA GLY A 125 -2.71 17.42 45.55
C GLY A 125 -2.27 16.02 46.01
N ARG A 126 -3.18 15.04 46.09
CA ARG A 126 -2.83 13.68 46.55
C ARG A 126 -1.86 13.00 45.58
N VAL A 127 -0.76 12.49 46.13
CA VAL A 127 0.27 11.77 45.38
C VAL A 127 0.07 10.26 45.51
N SER A 128 0.15 9.55 44.38
CA SER A 128 0.15 8.10 44.29
C SER A 128 1.35 7.61 43.48
N TRP A 129 2.05 6.61 44.00
CA TRP A 129 3.14 5.93 43.28
C TRP A 129 2.62 4.85 42.32
N HIS A 130 1.34 4.51 42.41
CA HIS A 130 0.68 3.55 41.53
C HIS A 130 -0.18 4.27 40.50
N LYS A 131 -0.09 3.79 39.26
CA LYS A 131 -0.91 4.26 38.15
C LYS A 131 -2.40 3.99 38.43
N PRO A 132 -3.29 5.00 38.29
CA PRO A 132 -4.73 4.77 38.41
C PRO A 132 -5.19 3.63 37.50
N ARG A 133 -5.86 2.62 38.07
CA ARG A 133 -6.26 1.38 37.37
C ARG A 133 -7.08 1.66 36.10
N VAL A 134 -7.88 2.73 36.11
CA VAL A 134 -8.75 3.17 35.00
C VAL A 134 -7.97 3.44 33.70
N LEU A 135 -6.72 3.90 33.80
CA LEU A 135 -5.87 4.22 32.64
C LEU A 135 -5.40 2.96 31.89
N GLY A 136 -5.32 1.80 32.56
CA GLY A 136 -4.84 0.56 31.95
C GLY A 136 -3.44 0.70 31.34
N SER A 137 -3.28 0.39 30.06
CA SER A 137 -2.01 0.49 29.33
C SER A 137 -1.65 1.92 28.88
N GLU A 138 -2.58 2.87 28.90
CA GLU A 138 -2.36 4.23 28.40
C GLU A 138 -1.61 5.08 29.43
N GLU A 139 -0.53 5.75 29.06
CA GLU A 139 0.21 6.62 29.99
C GLU A 139 -0.38 8.03 30.07
N LEU A 140 -0.33 8.64 31.26
CA LEU A 140 -0.67 10.05 31.47
C LEU A 140 0.43 10.93 30.89
N ARG A 141 0.04 12.09 30.34
CA ARG A 141 0.96 13.15 29.96
C ARG A 141 1.75 13.64 31.20
N PRO A 142 2.96 14.18 31.06
CA PRO A 142 3.51 14.81 29.85
C PRO A 142 3.85 13.78 28.78
N PHE A 143 3.56 14.13 27.52
CA PHE A 143 4.27 13.50 26.41
C PHE A 143 5.76 13.64 26.71
N LEU A 144 6.55 12.69 26.23
CA LEU A 144 7.99 12.90 26.20
C LEU A 144 8.25 14.28 25.61
N THR A 145 9.10 15.07 26.26
CA THR A 145 9.57 16.30 25.64
C THR A 145 10.13 15.98 24.26
N ARG A 146 10.20 16.96 23.35
CA ARG A 146 10.72 16.71 21.99
C ARG A 146 12.08 15.98 22.04
N ASP A 147 12.91 16.33 23.01
CA ASP A 147 14.24 15.77 23.20
C ASP A 147 14.20 14.37 23.83
N GLU A 148 13.35 14.12 24.83
CA GLU A 148 13.14 12.78 25.38
C GLU A 148 12.53 11.82 24.35
N ALA A 149 11.63 12.31 23.50
CA ALA A 149 11.04 11.56 22.41
C ALA A 149 12.10 11.20 21.37
N ALA A 150 12.91 12.18 20.97
CA ALA A 150 14.05 11.97 20.09
C ALA A 150 15.03 10.95 20.70
N PHE A 151 15.36 11.06 21.98
CA PHE A 151 16.24 10.14 22.69
C PHE A 151 15.67 8.72 22.73
N LYS A 152 14.39 8.54 23.07
CA LYS A 152 13.76 7.20 23.04
C LYS A 152 13.68 6.64 21.63
N MET A 153 13.40 7.45 20.62
CA MET A 153 13.41 7.01 19.22
C MET A 153 14.81 6.57 18.79
N GLN A 154 15.85 7.33 19.15
CA GLN A 154 17.25 6.96 18.90
C GLN A 154 17.62 5.66 19.64
N GLN A 155 17.22 5.51 20.91
CA GLN A 155 17.47 4.30 21.69
C GLN A 155 16.77 3.07 21.08
N LEU A 156 15.51 3.20 20.68
CA LEU A 156 14.77 2.14 19.98
C LEU A 156 15.44 1.79 18.65
N HIS A 157 15.91 2.78 17.89
CA HIS A 157 16.64 2.56 16.65
C HIS A 157 17.98 1.84 16.89
N ARG A 158 18.76 2.25 17.91
CA ARG A 158 20.01 1.60 18.31
C ARG A 158 19.76 0.15 18.74
N ASN A 159 18.72 -0.09 19.52
CA ASN A 159 18.31 -1.44 19.93
C ASN A 159 17.88 -2.28 18.73
N TRP A 160 17.10 -1.72 17.80
CA TRP A 160 16.72 -2.40 16.57
C TRP A 160 17.94 -2.74 15.71
N ARG A 161 18.87 -1.79 15.53
CA ARG A 161 20.14 -1.99 14.81
C ARG A 161 21.00 -3.06 15.47
N ALA A 162 21.11 -3.06 16.80
CA ALA A 162 21.85 -4.09 17.54
C ALA A 162 21.23 -5.48 17.33
N ARG A 163 19.90 -5.60 17.40
CA ARG A 163 19.20 -6.86 17.09
C ARG A 163 19.38 -7.29 15.63
N GLU A 164 19.37 -6.36 14.68
CA GLU A 164 19.61 -6.67 13.27
C GLU A 164 21.05 -7.14 13.03
N ARG A 165 22.04 -6.48 13.65
CA ARG A 165 23.45 -6.92 13.62
C ARG A 165 23.61 -8.33 14.20
N ALA A 166 23.04 -8.58 15.37
CA ALA A 166 23.05 -9.91 15.97
C ALA A 166 22.33 -10.95 15.09
N ARG A 167 21.22 -10.59 14.43
CA ARG A 167 20.52 -11.48 13.48
C ARG A 167 21.36 -11.79 12.25
N ASN A 168 22.09 -10.80 11.73
CA ASN A 168 22.96 -10.98 10.58
C ASN A 168 24.21 -11.81 10.93
N LEU A 169 24.80 -11.61 12.11
CA LEU A 169 25.89 -12.48 12.60
C LEU A 169 25.40 -13.92 12.74
N LEU A 170 24.23 -14.11 13.37
CA LEU A 170 23.63 -15.43 13.48
C LEU A 170 23.35 -16.08 12.11
N ARG A 171 22.83 -15.34 11.12
CA ARG A 171 22.63 -15.85 9.74
C ARG A 171 23.94 -16.18 9.02
N ARG A 172 25.02 -15.46 9.32
CA ARG A 172 26.33 -15.72 8.75
C ARG A 172 26.92 -17.02 9.27
N TYR A 173 26.75 -17.27 10.57
CA TYR A 173 27.37 -18.41 11.24
C TYR A 173 26.46 -19.63 11.39
N TRP A 174 25.15 -19.51 11.24
CA TRP A 174 24.22 -20.63 11.39
C TRP A 174 23.33 -20.79 10.17
N ASP A 175 23.26 -22.02 9.69
CA ASP A 175 22.34 -22.45 8.66
C ASP A 175 21.21 -23.27 9.28
N ARG A 176 20.01 -23.10 8.75
CA ARG A 176 18.88 -24.01 9.05
C ARG A 176 18.76 -25.00 7.89
N ILE A 177 19.18 -26.24 8.11
CA ILE A 177 19.23 -27.32 7.12
C ILE A 177 18.09 -28.30 7.41
N TYR A 178 17.46 -28.83 6.36
CA TYR A 178 16.47 -29.90 6.50
C TYR A 178 17.14 -31.26 6.38
N SER A 179 16.90 -32.16 7.33
CA SER A 179 17.29 -33.57 7.22
C SER A 179 16.13 -34.38 6.61
N PRO A 180 16.32 -35.01 5.43
CA PRO A 180 15.30 -35.86 4.82
C PRO A 180 14.93 -37.08 5.67
N ALA A 181 15.92 -37.72 6.31
CA ALA A 181 15.73 -38.90 7.14
C ALA A 181 14.82 -38.59 8.35
N GLU A 182 15.11 -37.50 9.04
CA GLU A 182 14.40 -37.10 10.27
C GLU A 182 13.15 -36.26 10.02
N LYS A 183 12.91 -35.89 8.75
CA LYS A 183 11.84 -34.98 8.31
C LYS A 183 11.75 -33.67 9.13
N ARG A 184 12.88 -33.21 9.67
CA ARG A 184 12.96 -32.04 10.57
C ARG A 184 14.15 -31.15 10.23
N PHE A 185 14.04 -29.87 10.58
CA PHE A 185 15.14 -28.91 10.46
C PHE A 185 16.10 -29.00 11.65
N TYR A 186 17.40 -28.95 11.38
CA TYR A 186 18.46 -28.72 12.36
C TYR A 186 19.24 -27.45 12.02
N TYR A 187 20.00 -26.94 12.98
CA TYR A 187 20.83 -25.75 12.86
C TYR A 187 22.29 -26.17 12.80
N HIS A 188 22.97 -25.85 11.72
CA HIS A 188 24.39 -26.15 11.49
C HIS A 188 25.23 -24.88 11.63
N TYR A 189 26.26 -24.94 12.47
CA TYR A 189 27.21 -23.85 12.67
C TYR A 189 28.33 -23.91 11.61
N LYS A 190 28.48 -22.82 10.85
CA LYS A 190 29.48 -22.62 9.80
C LYS A 190 30.81 -22.01 10.29
N GLY A 191 30.86 -21.50 11.52
CA GLY A 191 32.04 -20.76 12.00
C GLY A 191 33.18 -21.68 12.44
N ASP A 192 34.42 -21.21 12.25
CA ASP A 192 35.65 -21.92 12.68
C ASP A 192 36.03 -21.63 14.14
N SER A 193 35.06 -21.20 14.97
CA SER A 193 35.36 -20.81 16.34
C SER A 193 35.78 -22.04 17.17
N PRO A 194 37.00 -22.07 17.74
CA PRO A 194 37.47 -23.19 18.56
C PRO A 194 36.71 -23.32 19.89
N LEU A 195 35.96 -22.29 20.28
CA LEU A 195 35.18 -22.24 21.53
C LEU A 195 33.81 -22.92 21.42
N VAL A 196 33.33 -23.19 20.20
CA VAL A 196 32.09 -23.93 20.00
C VAL A 196 32.46 -25.40 19.88
N LEU A 197 32.18 -26.16 20.95
CA LEU A 197 32.34 -27.63 21.01
C LEU A 197 31.91 -28.33 19.71
N PRO A 198 32.49 -29.50 19.37
CA PRO A 198 32.39 -30.16 18.06
C PRO A 198 30.98 -30.53 17.59
N GLN A 199 29.94 -30.33 18.40
CA GLN A 199 28.54 -30.43 17.98
C GLN A 199 28.16 -29.24 17.07
N ARG A 200 28.65 -29.30 15.82
CA ARG A 200 28.34 -28.36 14.74
C ARG A 200 26.86 -28.34 14.38
N ALA A 201 26.10 -29.39 14.72
CA ALA A 201 24.67 -29.49 14.47
C ALA A 201 23.85 -29.52 15.78
N ARG A 202 22.76 -28.75 15.83
CA ARG A 202 21.79 -28.74 16.94
C ARG A 202 20.36 -28.77 16.42
N TRP A 203 19.51 -29.58 17.04
CA TRP A 203 18.07 -29.63 16.70
C TRP A 203 17.27 -28.46 17.27
N SER A 204 17.80 -27.80 18.31
CA SER A 204 17.19 -26.64 18.94
C SER A 204 17.77 -25.32 18.39
N GLN A 205 16.92 -24.29 18.30
CA GLN A 205 17.33 -22.99 17.82
C GLN A 205 18.34 -22.34 18.79
N PRO A 206 19.50 -21.86 18.31
CA PRO A 206 20.59 -21.38 19.17
C PRO A 206 20.27 -20.14 20.01
N CYS A 207 19.20 -19.39 19.69
CA CYS A 207 18.75 -18.26 20.52
C CYS A 207 17.22 -18.07 20.43
N ARG A 208 16.51 -18.29 21.55
CA ARG A 208 15.06 -18.03 21.69
C ARG A 208 14.70 -16.54 21.75
N MET A 209 15.64 -15.68 22.17
CA MET A 209 15.37 -14.24 22.38
C MET A 209 15.13 -13.44 21.08
N MET A 210 15.47 -14.01 19.92
CA MET A 210 15.47 -13.25 18.67
C MET A 210 14.09 -13.15 17.99
N GLY A 211 13.06 -13.83 18.49
CA GLY A 211 11.70 -13.80 17.94
C GLY A 211 11.37 -15.00 17.06
N ARG A 212 10.08 -15.12 16.68
CA ARG A 212 9.49 -16.26 15.95
C ARG A 212 10.27 -16.62 14.66
N GLU A 213 10.14 -17.87 14.21
CA GLU A 213 10.79 -18.57 13.08
C GLU A 213 11.16 -17.79 11.80
N TRP A 214 10.56 -16.63 11.54
CA TRP A 214 10.72 -15.81 10.34
C TRP A 214 12.15 -15.29 10.08
N ILE A 215 13.06 -15.39 11.05
CA ILE A 215 14.44 -14.91 10.92
C ILE A 215 15.30 -15.88 10.10
N TRP A 216 14.96 -17.16 10.13
CA TRP A 216 15.68 -18.24 9.47
C TRP A 216 14.88 -18.67 8.25
N ARG A 217 15.18 -18.07 7.10
CA ARG A 217 14.80 -18.72 5.84
C ARG A 217 15.56 -20.04 5.82
N PRO A 218 14.89 -21.20 5.83
CA PRO A 218 15.60 -22.46 5.71
C PRO A 218 16.44 -22.39 4.43
N LEU A 219 17.70 -22.82 4.52
CA LEU A 219 18.42 -23.18 3.31
C LEU A 219 17.68 -24.37 2.75
N LEU A 220 16.88 -24.11 1.72
CA LEU A 220 16.25 -25.16 0.96
C LEU A 220 17.40 -25.81 0.21
N THR A 221 17.81 -27.00 0.65
CA THR A 221 18.60 -27.89 -0.20
C THR A 221 17.92 -28.00 -1.56
N GLU A 222 18.67 -28.22 -2.63
CA GLU A 222 18.10 -28.31 -3.97
C GLU A 222 16.95 -29.32 -4.04
N SER A 223 17.11 -30.47 -3.37
CA SER A 223 16.08 -31.49 -3.21
C SER A 223 14.82 -30.98 -2.50
N MET A 224 14.96 -30.21 -1.42
CA MET A 224 13.81 -29.64 -0.71
C MET A 224 13.15 -28.49 -1.48
N ALA A 225 13.95 -27.67 -2.19
CA ALA A 225 13.44 -26.65 -3.09
C ALA A 225 12.60 -27.30 -4.19
N ALA A 226 13.13 -28.36 -4.83
CA ALA A 226 12.43 -29.15 -5.83
C ALA A 226 11.14 -29.76 -5.26
N LEU A 227 11.18 -30.42 -4.09
CA LEU A 227 9.99 -30.97 -3.43
C LEU A 227 8.93 -29.91 -3.14
N ARG A 228 9.33 -28.72 -2.69
CA ARG A 228 8.38 -27.62 -2.48
C ARG A 228 7.78 -27.13 -3.79
N VAL A 229 8.60 -26.91 -4.81
CA VAL A 229 8.13 -26.50 -6.15
C VAL A 229 7.16 -27.54 -6.71
N GLN A 230 7.50 -28.82 -6.62
CA GLN A 230 6.64 -29.93 -7.03
C GLN A 230 5.34 -29.97 -6.23
N THR A 231 5.39 -29.81 -4.90
CA THR A 231 4.19 -29.78 -4.04
C THR A 231 3.29 -28.60 -4.40
N PHE A 232 3.87 -27.40 -4.60
CA PHE A 232 3.13 -26.22 -5.05
C PHE A 232 2.51 -26.44 -6.43
N TRP A 233 3.27 -27.05 -7.35
CA TRP A 233 2.82 -27.35 -8.70
C TRP A 233 1.69 -28.38 -8.71
N ARG A 234 1.82 -29.51 -8.00
CA ARG A 234 0.77 -30.53 -7.86
C ARG A 234 -0.48 -29.94 -7.23
N ALA A 235 -0.35 -29.16 -6.16
CA ALA A 235 -1.49 -28.49 -5.54
C ALA A 235 -2.14 -27.46 -6.47
N ALA A 236 -1.35 -26.76 -7.30
CA ALA A 236 -1.87 -25.84 -8.31
C ALA A 236 -2.55 -26.58 -9.47
N SER A 237 -1.98 -27.70 -9.94
CA SER A 237 -2.56 -28.55 -11.00
C SER A 237 -3.86 -29.19 -10.54
N GLY A 238 -3.87 -29.85 -9.38
CA GLY A 238 -5.07 -30.47 -8.83
C GLY A 238 -6.19 -29.46 -8.60
N ARG A 239 -5.88 -28.22 -8.17
CA ARG A 239 -6.91 -27.16 -8.08
C ARG A 239 -7.44 -26.72 -9.45
N ARG A 240 -6.64 -26.78 -10.52
CA ARG A 240 -7.12 -26.50 -11.88
C ARG A 240 -8.01 -27.62 -12.37
N GLU A 241 -7.55 -28.86 -12.27
CA GLU A 241 -8.28 -30.06 -12.66
C GLU A 241 -9.62 -30.17 -11.94
N ILE A 242 -9.66 -29.97 -10.61
CA ILE A 242 -10.92 -29.95 -9.84
C ILE A 242 -11.87 -28.87 -10.36
N ARG A 243 -11.38 -27.66 -10.67
CA ARG A 243 -12.23 -26.59 -11.21
C ARG A 243 -12.74 -26.94 -12.60
N ASP A 244 -11.92 -27.58 -13.43
CA ASP A 244 -12.32 -28.03 -14.76
C ASP A 244 -13.35 -29.16 -14.69
N ILE A 245 -13.22 -30.08 -13.73
CA ILE A 245 -14.25 -31.08 -13.42
C ILE A 245 -15.55 -30.38 -12.99
N VAL A 246 -15.50 -29.44 -12.06
CA VAL A 246 -16.70 -28.68 -11.61
C VAL A 246 -17.39 -27.98 -12.77
N ARG A 247 -16.63 -27.43 -13.74
CA ARG A 247 -17.20 -26.81 -14.96
C ARG A 247 -17.85 -27.79 -15.92
N ARG A 248 -17.41 -29.05 -15.94
CA ARG A 248 -18.06 -30.11 -16.73
C ARG A 248 -19.31 -30.63 -16.04
N VAL A 249 -19.24 -30.78 -14.72
CA VAL A 249 -20.34 -31.33 -13.91
C VAL A 249 -21.46 -30.33 -13.71
N TYR A 250 -21.19 -29.03 -13.62
CA TYR A 250 -22.21 -28.01 -13.41
C TYR A 250 -22.40 -27.14 -14.65
N SER A 251 -23.61 -26.64 -14.87
CA SER A 251 -23.94 -25.57 -15.80
C SER A 251 -24.56 -24.40 -15.04
N LEU A 252 -24.28 -23.18 -15.50
CA LEU A 252 -24.93 -21.98 -14.97
C LEU A 252 -26.21 -21.73 -15.76
N GLN A 253 -27.35 -21.76 -15.09
CA GLN A 253 -28.65 -21.42 -15.65
C GLN A 253 -29.20 -20.21 -14.90
N SER A 254 -29.89 -19.32 -15.61
CA SER A 254 -30.65 -18.26 -14.93
C SER A 254 -32.03 -18.82 -14.64
N ASP A 255 -32.44 -18.76 -13.38
CA ASP A 255 -33.80 -19.15 -12.99
C ASP A 255 -34.80 -18.21 -13.68
N PRO A 256 -35.78 -18.73 -14.47
CA PRO A 256 -36.70 -17.89 -15.24
C PRO A 256 -37.57 -16.98 -14.37
N ILE A 257 -37.84 -17.37 -13.12
CA ILE A 257 -38.71 -16.60 -12.23
C ILE A 257 -37.92 -15.52 -11.49
N THR A 258 -36.79 -15.90 -10.90
CA THR A 258 -36.03 -14.98 -10.04
C THR A 258 -34.96 -14.18 -10.79
N GLY A 259 -34.58 -14.61 -11.99
CA GLY A 259 -33.44 -14.08 -12.73
C GLY A 259 -32.09 -14.30 -12.04
N ARG A 260 -32.06 -15.06 -10.94
CA ARG A 260 -30.83 -15.32 -10.18
C ARG A 260 -30.05 -16.46 -10.84
N PRO A 261 -28.70 -16.38 -10.84
CA PRO A 261 -27.88 -17.48 -11.33
C PRO A 261 -28.05 -18.70 -10.41
N ALA A 262 -28.44 -19.83 -10.98
CA ALA A 262 -28.51 -21.13 -10.35
C ALA A 262 -27.53 -22.10 -11.04
N TYR A 263 -26.94 -22.99 -10.25
CA TYR A 263 -25.97 -23.97 -10.72
C TYR A 263 -26.65 -25.33 -10.81
N ARG A 264 -26.91 -25.80 -12.02
CA ARG A 264 -27.50 -27.12 -12.27
C ARG A 264 -26.40 -28.15 -12.44
N ASN A 265 -26.44 -29.24 -11.69
CA ASN A 265 -25.58 -30.39 -11.90
C ASN A 265 -26.06 -31.14 -13.16
N ASN A 266 -25.20 -31.25 -14.16
CA ASN A 266 -25.47 -31.89 -15.44
C ASN A 266 -25.62 -33.42 -15.31
N ILE A 267 -25.08 -34.03 -14.24
CA ILE A 267 -25.16 -35.47 -14.00
C ILE A 267 -26.42 -35.80 -13.21
N THR A 268 -26.64 -35.14 -12.08
CA THR A 268 -27.78 -35.45 -11.18
C THR A 268 -29.05 -34.67 -11.52
N GLY A 269 -28.95 -33.60 -12.31
CA GLY A 269 -30.06 -32.69 -12.60
C GLY A 269 -30.38 -31.69 -11.48
N GLU A 270 -29.80 -31.86 -10.28
CA GLU A 270 -30.08 -31.02 -9.11
C GLU A 270 -29.65 -29.57 -9.34
N VAL A 271 -30.48 -28.63 -8.88
CA VAL A 271 -30.22 -27.19 -8.99
C VAL A 271 -29.84 -26.63 -7.62
N GLN A 272 -28.70 -25.94 -7.55
CA GLN A 272 -28.22 -25.28 -6.35
C GLN A 272 -28.10 -23.77 -6.57
N ALA A 273 -28.68 -22.97 -5.68
CA ALA A 273 -28.56 -21.51 -5.73
C ALA A 273 -27.15 -21.03 -5.36
N THR A 274 -26.44 -21.82 -4.54
CA THR A 274 -25.08 -21.49 -4.09
C THR A 274 -24.04 -22.04 -5.05
N LYS A 275 -23.05 -21.20 -5.38
CA LYS A 275 -21.90 -21.57 -6.19
C LYS A 275 -21.15 -22.77 -5.59
N PRO A 276 -20.75 -23.77 -6.41
CA PRO A 276 -19.97 -24.90 -5.94
C PRO A 276 -18.69 -24.47 -5.22
N VAL A 277 -18.50 -24.97 -3.98
CA VAL A 277 -17.38 -24.59 -3.11
C VAL A 277 -16.03 -24.84 -3.77
N LEU A 278 -15.91 -25.92 -4.54
CA LEU A 278 -14.69 -26.33 -5.24
C LEU A 278 -14.27 -25.37 -6.36
N LEU A 279 -15.18 -24.53 -6.87
CA LEU A 279 -14.86 -23.47 -7.82
C LEU A 279 -14.12 -22.29 -7.16
N GLY A 280 -14.24 -22.16 -5.83
CA GLY A 280 -13.57 -21.13 -5.04
C GLY A 280 -14.03 -19.71 -5.38
N SER A 281 -13.10 -18.76 -5.48
CA SER A 281 -13.40 -17.36 -5.80
C SER A 281 -13.54 -17.08 -7.30
N GLU A 282 -13.43 -18.09 -8.18
CA GLU A 282 -13.44 -17.86 -9.63
C GLU A 282 -14.85 -17.67 -10.16
N LEU A 283 -15.13 -16.58 -10.88
CA LEU A 283 -16.42 -16.38 -11.52
C LEU A 283 -16.71 -17.49 -12.55
N TRP A 284 -17.99 -17.83 -12.70
CA TRP A 284 -18.45 -18.70 -13.78
C TRP A 284 -18.41 -17.91 -15.07
N ASP A 285 -17.82 -18.48 -16.12
CA ASP A 285 -17.79 -17.82 -17.42
C ASP A 285 -19.01 -18.27 -18.22
N PRO A 286 -19.66 -17.38 -18.99
CA PRO A 286 -20.62 -17.79 -20.00
C PRO A 286 -20.01 -18.86 -20.93
N VAL A 287 -20.83 -19.79 -21.42
CA VAL A 287 -20.38 -20.82 -22.37
C VAL A 287 -19.92 -20.16 -23.66
N ASP A 288 -20.73 -19.23 -24.17
CA ASP A 288 -20.41 -18.45 -25.36
C ASP A 288 -19.39 -17.35 -25.03
N MET A 289 -18.22 -17.44 -25.66
CA MET A 289 -17.15 -16.47 -25.52
C MET A 289 -17.54 -15.09 -26.06
N MET A 290 -18.48 -14.99 -27.00
CA MET A 290 -18.92 -13.69 -27.50
C MET A 290 -19.61 -12.84 -26.42
N GLN A 291 -20.22 -13.48 -25.44
CA GLN A 291 -20.91 -12.81 -24.33
C GLN A 291 -19.95 -12.40 -23.20
N TRP A 292 -18.66 -12.70 -23.33
CA TRP A 292 -17.69 -12.35 -22.31
C TRP A 292 -17.40 -10.85 -22.34
N GLY A 293 -17.59 -10.20 -21.19
CA GLY A 293 -17.03 -8.89 -20.95
C GLY A 293 -15.51 -8.94 -20.75
N VAL A 294 -14.92 -7.75 -20.60
CA VAL A 294 -13.46 -7.57 -20.44
C VAL A 294 -12.92 -8.33 -19.22
N ASP A 295 -13.67 -8.39 -18.12
CA ASP A 295 -13.21 -9.07 -16.91
C ASP A 295 -13.19 -10.60 -17.04
N GLN A 296 -14.15 -11.19 -17.75
CA GLN A 296 -14.15 -12.61 -18.09
C GLN A 296 -12.94 -12.95 -18.98
N THR A 297 -12.67 -12.13 -19.99
CA THR A 297 -11.48 -12.27 -20.85
C THR A 297 -10.18 -12.21 -20.02
N ILE A 298 -10.09 -11.30 -19.05
CA ILE A 298 -8.94 -11.22 -18.14
C ILE A 298 -8.78 -12.47 -17.27
N ILE A 299 -9.90 -13.00 -16.75
CA ILE A 299 -9.88 -14.23 -15.96
C ILE A 299 -9.41 -15.40 -16.83
N PHE A 300 -9.88 -15.49 -18.08
CA PHE A 300 -9.43 -16.47 -19.05
C PHE A 300 -7.92 -16.38 -19.30
N ILE A 301 -7.39 -15.20 -19.61
CA ILE A 301 -5.94 -14.99 -19.81
C ILE A 301 -5.13 -15.39 -18.55
N ARG A 302 -5.64 -15.12 -17.35
CA ARG A 302 -5.00 -15.57 -16.10
C ARG A 302 -5.02 -17.09 -15.95
N ARG A 303 -6.10 -17.77 -16.38
CA ARG A 303 -6.21 -19.24 -16.36
C ARG A 303 -5.24 -19.90 -17.34
N CYS A 304 -4.97 -19.27 -18.49
CA CYS A 304 -3.89 -19.67 -19.40
C CYS A 304 -2.48 -19.52 -18.78
N GLY A 305 -2.35 -18.99 -17.56
CA GLY A 305 -1.07 -18.73 -16.90
C GLY A 305 -0.41 -17.43 -17.38
N LEU A 306 -1.14 -16.58 -18.10
CA LEU A 306 -0.63 -15.42 -18.82
C LEU A 306 -0.94 -14.12 -18.06
N LYS A 307 -0.79 -14.16 -16.73
CA LYS A 307 -1.09 -13.04 -15.81
C LYS A 307 -0.43 -11.70 -16.19
N PRO A 308 0.83 -11.63 -16.68
CA PRO A 308 1.45 -10.36 -17.05
C PRO A 308 0.66 -9.60 -18.13
N TYR A 309 0.00 -10.32 -19.04
CA TYR A 309 -0.72 -9.75 -20.17
C TYR A 309 -2.12 -9.26 -19.82
N ALA A 310 -2.70 -9.74 -18.71
CA ALA A 310 -4.04 -9.35 -18.25
C ALA A 310 -4.25 -7.83 -18.15
N ARG A 311 -3.20 -7.06 -17.84
CA ARG A 311 -3.27 -5.60 -17.78
C ARG A 311 -3.44 -4.97 -19.17
N ALA A 312 -2.81 -5.53 -20.20
CA ALA A 312 -2.94 -5.06 -21.57
C ALA A 312 -4.37 -5.30 -22.09
N PHE A 313 -4.90 -6.51 -21.90
CA PHE A 313 -6.29 -6.84 -22.24
C PHE A 313 -7.30 -5.89 -21.57
N ARG A 314 -7.09 -5.58 -20.28
CA ARG A 314 -7.91 -4.59 -19.57
C ARG A 314 -7.77 -3.19 -20.15
N ARG A 315 -6.55 -2.75 -20.44
CA ARG A 315 -6.25 -1.40 -20.91
C ARG A 315 -6.92 -1.12 -22.26
N TYR A 316 -6.90 -2.10 -23.16
CA TYR A 316 -7.49 -1.97 -24.50
C TYR A 316 -8.94 -2.45 -24.58
N GLY A 317 -9.56 -2.81 -23.45
CA GLY A 317 -10.97 -3.21 -23.42
C GLY A 317 -11.28 -4.44 -24.26
N VAL A 318 -10.37 -5.43 -24.26
CA VAL A 318 -10.56 -6.65 -25.05
C VAL A 318 -11.60 -7.53 -24.36
N ASP A 319 -12.80 -7.55 -24.94
CA ASP A 319 -13.88 -8.46 -24.59
C ASP A 319 -13.74 -9.78 -25.35
N GLY A 320 -14.66 -10.73 -25.13
CA GLY A 320 -14.54 -12.04 -25.77
C GLY A 320 -14.86 -12.03 -27.26
N ALA A 321 -15.82 -11.21 -27.69
CA ALA A 321 -16.11 -11.00 -29.12
C ALA A 321 -14.88 -10.48 -29.87
N LEU A 322 -14.19 -9.46 -29.33
CA LEU A 322 -12.96 -8.94 -29.91
C LEU A 322 -11.83 -9.97 -29.85
N LEU A 323 -11.69 -10.70 -28.73
CA LEU A 323 -10.68 -11.76 -28.59
C LEU A 323 -10.78 -12.81 -29.70
N LEU A 324 -12.01 -13.21 -30.08
CA LEU A 324 -12.25 -14.17 -31.17
C LEU A 324 -11.93 -13.62 -32.56
N THR A 325 -11.71 -12.32 -32.72
CA THR A 325 -11.27 -11.71 -33.99
C THR A 325 -9.76 -11.52 -34.07
N LEU A 326 -9.01 -11.66 -32.96
CA LEU A 326 -7.60 -11.32 -32.91
C LEU A 326 -6.73 -12.36 -33.61
N ASP A 327 -5.83 -11.90 -34.48
CA ASP A 327 -4.80 -12.76 -35.07
C ASP A 327 -3.57 -12.86 -34.14
N PRO A 328 -2.66 -13.83 -34.39
CA PRO A 328 -1.37 -13.91 -33.70
C PRO A 328 -0.60 -12.58 -33.65
N SER A 329 -0.66 -11.78 -34.72
CA SER A 329 0.00 -10.47 -34.81
C SER A 329 -0.60 -9.44 -33.86
N ASP A 330 -1.90 -9.52 -33.57
CA ASP A 330 -2.57 -8.59 -32.64
C ASP A 330 -2.27 -8.93 -31.19
N LEU A 331 -2.16 -10.22 -30.88
CA LEU A 331 -1.69 -10.69 -29.58
C LEU A 331 -0.26 -10.20 -29.31
N ALA A 332 0.61 -10.20 -30.33
CA ALA A 332 1.95 -9.61 -30.23
C ALA A 332 1.88 -8.10 -29.93
N LEU A 333 0.98 -7.34 -30.57
CA LEU A 333 0.77 -5.91 -30.26
C LEU A 333 0.30 -5.66 -28.82
N LEU A 334 -0.40 -6.62 -28.20
CA LEU A 334 -0.75 -6.58 -26.78
C LEU A 334 0.44 -6.93 -25.85
N GLY A 335 1.62 -7.14 -26.42
CA GLY A 335 2.88 -7.45 -25.75
C GLY A 335 3.18 -8.95 -25.65
N MET A 336 2.37 -9.82 -26.28
CA MET A 336 2.62 -11.26 -26.27
C MET A 336 3.64 -11.68 -27.33
N ASP A 337 4.89 -11.27 -27.14
CA ASP A 337 5.96 -11.50 -28.12
C ASP A 337 6.37 -12.98 -28.25
N ASN A 338 6.08 -13.82 -27.24
CA ASN A 338 6.45 -15.23 -27.25
C ASN A 338 5.38 -16.07 -27.99
N PRO A 339 5.75 -16.79 -29.07
CA PRO A 339 4.80 -17.59 -29.86
C PRO A 339 4.14 -18.71 -29.06
N ILE A 340 4.81 -19.23 -28.02
CA ILE A 340 4.23 -20.25 -27.12
C ILE A 340 3.05 -19.67 -26.34
N HIS A 341 3.14 -18.41 -25.92
CA HIS A 341 2.05 -17.74 -25.21
C HIS A 341 0.85 -17.50 -26.13
N VAL A 342 1.12 -17.07 -27.37
CA VAL A 342 0.09 -16.89 -28.41
C VAL A 342 -0.61 -18.21 -28.69
N LYS A 343 0.15 -19.27 -29.00
CA LYS A 343 -0.39 -20.63 -29.24
C LYS A 343 -1.21 -21.14 -28.05
N ARG A 344 -0.78 -20.86 -26.81
CA ARG A 344 -1.53 -21.26 -25.60
C ARG A 344 -2.87 -20.54 -25.47
N VAL A 345 -2.98 -19.28 -25.89
CA VAL A 345 -4.26 -18.56 -25.91
C VAL A 345 -5.18 -19.14 -26.97
N LEU A 346 -4.66 -19.32 -28.20
CA LEU A 346 -5.45 -19.85 -29.31
C LEU A 346 -5.97 -21.27 -29.03
N LEU A 347 -5.10 -22.19 -28.58
CA LEU A 347 -5.52 -23.51 -28.14
C LEU A 347 -6.49 -23.45 -26.93
N GLY A 348 -6.34 -22.43 -26.08
CA GLY A 348 -7.25 -22.21 -24.96
C GLY A 348 -8.65 -21.75 -25.39
N ILE A 349 -8.75 -21.03 -26.51
CA ILE A 349 -10.00 -20.63 -27.15
C ILE A 349 -10.62 -21.86 -27.83
N GLU A 350 -9.86 -22.57 -28.67
CA GLU A 350 -10.33 -23.73 -29.43
C GLU A 350 -10.80 -24.89 -28.55
N ARG A 351 -10.22 -25.05 -27.35
CA ARG A 351 -10.64 -26.09 -26.38
C ARG A 351 -11.93 -25.76 -25.63
N ARG A 352 -12.50 -24.55 -25.76
CA ARG A 352 -13.71 -24.18 -25.03
C ARG A 352 -14.95 -24.84 -25.66
N PRO A 353 -15.87 -25.38 -24.85
CA PRO A 353 -17.15 -25.86 -25.36
C PRO A 353 -17.94 -24.67 -25.93
N GLY A 354 -18.48 -24.83 -27.14
CA GLY A 354 -19.21 -23.76 -27.84
C GLY A 354 -18.34 -22.85 -28.72
N PHE A 355 -17.05 -23.16 -28.92
CA PHE A 355 -16.26 -22.49 -29.94
C PHE A 355 -16.79 -22.84 -31.34
N GLN A 356 -17.45 -21.89 -32.00
CA GLN A 356 -18.01 -22.05 -33.36
C GLN A 356 -17.06 -21.57 -34.47
N GLY A 357 -15.85 -21.15 -34.11
CA GLY A 357 -14.88 -20.54 -35.02
C GLY A 357 -14.50 -19.12 -34.62
N TYR A 358 -13.57 -18.55 -35.39
CA TYR A 358 -13.15 -17.15 -35.22
C TYR A 358 -14.24 -16.21 -35.75
N ASN A 359 -14.44 -15.09 -35.05
CA ASN A 359 -15.50 -14.15 -35.36
C ASN A 359 -15.07 -13.22 -36.52
N THR A 360 -15.93 -13.06 -37.53
CA THR A 360 -15.69 -12.23 -38.72
C THR A 360 -16.70 -11.08 -38.86
N ARG A 361 -17.47 -10.79 -37.80
CA ARG A 361 -18.44 -9.68 -37.81
C ARG A 361 -17.75 -8.36 -38.15
N PRO A 362 -18.30 -7.55 -39.09
CA PRO A 362 -17.66 -6.33 -39.56
C PRO A 362 -17.44 -5.31 -38.43
N GLU A 363 -18.36 -5.24 -37.47
CA GLU A 363 -18.24 -4.37 -36.30
C GLU A 363 -17.01 -4.72 -35.44
N ASP A 364 -16.79 -6.00 -35.15
CA ASP A 364 -15.65 -6.43 -34.35
C ASP A 364 -14.32 -6.30 -35.12
N MET A 365 -14.35 -6.43 -36.46
CA MET A 365 -13.19 -6.11 -37.31
C MET A 365 -12.82 -4.62 -37.28
N LEU A 366 -13.80 -3.72 -37.20
CA LEU A 366 -13.54 -2.28 -36.96
C LEU A 366 -12.96 -2.04 -35.56
N ARG A 367 -13.46 -2.73 -34.53
CA ARG A 367 -12.90 -2.65 -33.18
C ARG A 367 -11.46 -3.17 -33.13
N ARG A 368 -11.16 -4.23 -33.88
CA ARG A 368 -9.82 -4.78 -34.05
C ARG A 368 -8.85 -3.81 -34.71
N THR A 369 -9.27 -3.12 -35.77
CA THR A 369 -8.44 -2.07 -36.40
C THR A 369 -8.21 -0.87 -35.47
N ALA A 370 -9.23 -0.46 -34.70
CA ALA A 370 -9.09 0.57 -33.67
C ALA A 370 -8.08 0.16 -32.57
N LEU A 371 -8.12 -1.11 -32.12
CA LEU A 371 -7.15 -1.66 -31.17
C LEU A 371 -5.72 -1.59 -31.71
N ARG A 372 -5.50 -1.99 -32.97
CA ARG A 372 -4.18 -1.89 -33.63
C ARG A 372 -3.67 -0.45 -33.63
N GLN A 373 -4.52 0.50 -33.96
CA GLN A 373 -4.18 1.92 -33.98
C GLN A 373 -3.83 2.43 -32.57
N ALA A 374 -4.62 2.06 -31.56
CA ALA A 374 -4.36 2.41 -30.16
C ALA A 374 -3.01 1.84 -29.67
N CYS A 375 -2.72 0.57 -29.97
CA CYS A 375 -1.44 -0.05 -29.63
C CYS A 375 -0.25 0.67 -30.29
N ARG A 376 -0.38 1.07 -31.56
CA ARG A 376 0.66 1.83 -32.27
C ARG A 376 0.88 3.21 -31.64
N GLN A 377 -0.19 3.91 -31.27
CA GLN A 377 -0.12 5.20 -30.59
C GLN A 377 0.56 5.08 -29.22
N ASP A 378 0.21 4.06 -28.45
CA ASP A 378 0.81 3.79 -27.15
C ASP A 378 2.30 3.43 -27.27
N ALA A 379 2.68 2.66 -28.30
CA ALA A 379 4.08 2.35 -28.61
C ALA A 379 4.86 3.63 -28.99
N ALA A 380 4.31 4.47 -29.86
CA ALA A 380 4.91 5.76 -30.23
C ALA A 380 5.07 6.69 -29.02
N ALA A 381 4.04 6.78 -28.18
CA ALA A 381 4.08 7.54 -26.93
C ALA A 381 5.16 7.02 -25.98
N ALA A 382 5.33 5.70 -25.85
CA ALA A 382 6.37 5.10 -25.03
C ALA A 382 7.79 5.41 -25.55
N VAL A 383 8.00 5.44 -26.88
CA VAL A 383 9.27 5.87 -27.49
C VAL A 383 9.56 7.34 -27.18
N LEU A 384 8.58 8.23 -27.38
CA LEU A 384 8.72 9.65 -27.05
C LEU A 384 9.01 9.87 -25.56
N GLN A 385 8.34 9.15 -24.67
CA GLN A 385 8.59 9.23 -23.23
C GLN A 385 10.00 8.75 -22.85
N ARG A 386 10.49 7.65 -23.47
CA ARG A 386 11.86 7.18 -23.25
C ARG A 386 12.89 8.20 -23.71
N TRP A 387 12.69 8.77 -24.90
CA TRP A 387 13.54 9.83 -25.43
C TRP A 387 13.54 11.05 -24.51
N TRP A 388 12.37 11.54 -24.09
CA TRP A 388 12.26 12.67 -23.17
C TRP A 388 12.94 12.40 -21.82
N ARG A 389 12.78 11.19 -21.24
CA ARG A 389 13.47 10.80 -20.00
C ARG A 389 14.98 10.79 -20.18
N ARG A 390 15.49 10.33 -21.32
CA ARG A 390 16.93 10.36 -21.65
C ARG A 390 17.44 11.80 -21.74
N CYS A 391 16.76 12.66 -22.48
CA CYS A 391 17.11 14.09 -22.58
C CYS A 391 17.09 14.77 -21.20
N ARG A 392 16.06 14.50 -20.39
CA ARG A 392 15.96 15.02 -19.03
C ARG A 392 17.10 14.51 -18.14
N ALA A 393 17.46 13.22 -18.21
CA ALA A 393 18.57 12.66 -17.45
C ALA A 393 19.91 13.30 -17.83
N ILE A 394 20.16 13.52 -19.14
CA ILE A 394 21.35 14.23 -19.63
C ILE A 394 21.38 15.67 -19.11
N ALA A 395 20.26 16.38 -19.17
CA ALA A 395 20.16 17.76 -18.66
C ALA A 395 20.41 17.82 -17.15
N VAL A 396 19.85 16.90 -16.37
CA VAL A 396 20.09 16.80 -14.92
C VAL A 396 21.56 16.51 -14.63
N ARG A 397 22.18 15.57 -15.36
CA ARG A 397 23.61 15.25 -15.19
C ARG A 397 24.50 16.47 -15.48
N ARG A 398 24.23 17.21 -16.55
CA ARG A 398 24.94 18.46 -16.88
C ARG A 398 24.76 19.52 -15.79
N ASN A 399 23.55 19.66 -15.24
CA ASN A 399 23.31 20.59 -14.13
C ASN A 399 24.06 20.19 -12.85
N LEU A 400 24.14 18.90 -12.54
CA LEU A 400 24.91 18.41 -11.40
C LEU A 400 26.42 18.62 -11.59
N GLN A 401 26.94 18.42 -12.81
CA GLN A 401 28.34 18.73 -13.14
C GLN A 401 28.63 20.23 -12.94
N ARG A 402 27.77 21.11 -13.44
CA ARG A 402 27.89 22.56 -13.22
C ARG A 402 27.88 22.94 -11.74
N LEU A 403 26.98 22.34 -10.94
CA LEU A 403 26.96 22.60 -9.50
C LEU A 403 28.25 22.14 -8.81
N HIS A 404 28.80 21.00 -9.24
CA HIS A 404 30.07 20.49 -8.73
C HIS A 404 31.27 21.38 -9.12
N GLU A 405 31.29 21.88 -10.36
CA GLU A 405 32.28 22.86 -10.83
C GLU A 405 32.18 24.18 -10.04
N LEU A 406 30.96 24.67 -9.78
CA LEU A 406 30.75 25.84 -8.94
C LEU A 406 31.24 25.62 -7.50
N ASP A 407 30.99 24.46 -6.90
CA ASP A 407 31.50 24.14 -5.56
C ASP A 407 33.02 24.01 -5.53
N LYS A 408 33.65 23.49 -6.60
CA LYS A 408 35.10 23.50 -6.77
C LYS A 408 35.64 24.93 -6.88
N ALA A 409 35.03 25.76 -7.72
CA ALA A 409 35.41 27.16 -7.88
C ALA A 409 35.28 27.94 -6.56
N LYS A 410 34.21 27.71 -5.79
CA LYS A 410 34.02 28.31 -4.47
C LYS A 410 35.13 27.96 -3.47
N LYS A 411 35.68 26.74 -3.54
CA LYS A 411 36.80 26.33 -2.69
C LYS A 411 38.11 27.03 -3.07
N ILE A 412 38.31 27.32 -4.36
CA ILE A 412 39.52 27.97 -4.88
C ILE A 412 39.50 29.48 -4.59
N VAL A 413 38.36 30.14 -4.78
CA VAL A 413 38.25 31.61 -4.81
C VAL A 413 38.13 32.25 -3.41
N GLY A 414 38.10 31.47 -2.32
CA GLY A 414 37.95 31.99 -0.97
C GLY A 414 36.54 32.55 -0.68
N ALA A 415 36.07 32.44 0.56
CA ALA A 415 34.67 32.74 0.91
C ALA A 415 34.24 34.20 0.62
N ALA A 416 35.18 35.15 0.63
CA ALA A 416 34.91 36.57 0.44
C ALA A 416 34.56 36.95 -1.01
N ALA A 417 35.30 36.46 -2.01
CA ALA A 417 35.00 36.72 -3.41
C ALA A 417 33.74 35.97 -3.89
N VAL A 418 33.43 34.82 -3.28
CA VAL A 418 32.16 34.11 -3.49
C VAL A 418 30.95 34.92 -2.99
N ALA A 419 31.08 35.67 -1.89
CA ALA A 419 30.00 36.52 -1.38
C ALA A 419 29.73 37.72 -2.30
N ALA A 420 30.78 38.37 -2.81
CA ALA A 420 30.65 39.46 -3.79
C ALA A 420 30.02 38.99 -5.12
N ALA A 421 30.45 37.83 -5.63
CA ALA A 421 29.87 37.22 -6.83
C ALA A 421 28.41 36.78 -6.61
N ALA A 422 28.05 36.29 -5.42
CA ALA A 422 26.67 35.94 -5.09
C ALA A 422 25.74 37.17 -5.06
N ALA A 423 26.23 38.32 -4.59
CA ALA A 423 25.49 39.59 -4.63
C ALA A 423 25.25 40.05 -6.08
N ALA A 424 26.28 40.02 -6.93
CA ALA A 424 26.13 40.34 -8.36
C ALA A 424 25.20 39.35 -9.09
N ALA A 425 25.31 38.05 -8.78
CA ALA A 425 24.43 37.03 -9.32
C ALA A 425 22.97 37.22 -8.90
N ALA A 426 22.70 37.71 -7.68
CA ALA A 426 21.33 38.01 -7.23
C ALA A 426 20.71 39.17 -8.03
N VAL A 427 21.50 40.19 -8.40
CA VAL A 427 21.05 41.29 -9.27
C VAL A 427 20.72 40.78 -10.67
N LEU A 428 21.62 39.98 -11.27
CA LEU A 428 21.38 39.35 -12.58
C LEU A 428 20.20 38.38 -12.55
N GLN A 429 19.99 37.64 -11.46
CA GLN A 429 18.85 36.73 -11.32
C GLN A 429 17.52 37.49 -11.24
N ARG A 430 17.49 38.69 -10.64
CA ARG A 430 16.32 39.58 -10.68
C ARG A 430 16.04 40.09 -12.09
N GLN A 431 17.07 40.51 -12.83
CA GLN A 431 16.93 40.92 -14.23
C GLN A 431 16.46 39.75 -15.12
N TRP A 432 17.05 38.57 -14.97
CA TRP A 432 16.65 37.38 -15.73
C TRP A 432 15.21 36.95 -15.44
N ARG A 433 14.76 37.04 -14.18
CA ARG A 433 13.34 36.79 -13.82
C ARG A 433 12.41 37.78 -14.51
N ARG A 434 12.78 39.07 -14.59
CA ARG A 434 12.01 40.09 -15.33
C ARG A 434 11.96 39.76 -16.83
N CYS A 435 13.10 39.49 -17.46
CA CYS A 435 13.17 39.14 -18.88
C CYS A 435 12.41 37.84 -19.21
N ARG A 436 12.51 36.82 -18.35
CA ARG A 436 11.75 35.56 -18.49
C ARG A 436 10.25 35.77 -18.34
N ALA A 437 9.80 36.62 -17.41
CA ALA A 437 8.39 36.96 -17.27
C ALA A 437 7.85 37.66 -18.54
N ILE A 438 8.63 38.57 -19.12
CA ILE A 438 8.31 39.23 -20.39
C ILE A 438 8.24 38.21 -21.55
N ALA A 439 9.22 37.31 -21.65
CA ALA A 439 9.25 36.28 -22.69
C ALA A 439 8.08 35.27 -22.57
N VAL A 440 7.76 34.83 -21.35
CA VAL A 440 6.59 33.97 -21.08
C VAL A 440 5.29 34.70 -21.46
N ARG A 441 5.16 35.99 -21.11
CA ARG A 441 3.99 36.80 -21.49
C ARG A 441 3.85 36.90 -23.02
N ARG A 442 4.94 37.15 -23.75
CA ARG A 442 4.95 37.18 -25.23
C ARG A 442 4.60 35.81 -25.84
N ASN A 443 5.11 34.72 -25.28
CA ASN A 443 4.77 33.37 -25.76
C ASN A 443 3.32 32.99 -25.48
N LEU A 444 2.76 33.39 -24.33
CA LEU A 444 1.34 33.20 -24.02
C LEU A 444 0.46 34.01 -24.99
N GLN A 445 0.85 35.24 -25.33
CA GLN A 445 0.18 36.03 -26.37
C GLN A 445 0.22 35.33 -27.73
N ARG A 446 1.38 34.80 -28.15
CA ARG A 446 1.50 34.03 -29.42
C ARG A 446 0.63 32.77 -29.43
N LEU A 447 0.59 32.02 -28.33
CA LEU A 447 -0.29 30.85 -28.20
C LEU A 447 -1.76 31.24 -28.28
N HIS A 448 -2.15 32.35 -27.65
CA HIS A 448 -3.50 32.89 -27.73
C HIS A 448 -3.89 33.27 -29.17
N GLU A 449 -3.00 33.91 -29.92
CA GLU A 449 -3.24 34.21 -31.34
C GLU A 449 -3.33 32.95 -32.21
N LEU A 450 -2.52 31.92 -31.93
CA LEU A 450 -2.63 30.62 -32.60
C LEU A 450 -3.94 29.89 -32.29
N ASP A 451 -4.41 29.97 -31.04
CA ASP A 451 -5.70 29.40 -30.64
C ASP A 451 -6.87 30.17 -31.27
N LYS A 452 -6.81 31.50 -31.37
CA LYS A 452 -7.75 32.29 -32.19
C LYS A 452 -7.75 31.83 -33.64
N ALA A 453 -6.58 31.65 -34.25
CA ALA A 453 -6.48 31.19 -35.64
C ALA A 453 -7.00 29.75 -35.84
N ARG A 454 -6.82 28.85 -34.85
CA ARG A 454 -7.39 27.49 -34.87
C ARG A 454 -8.91 27.52 -34.69
N TRP A 455 -9.41 28.37 -33.81
CA TRP A 455 -10.82 28.57 -33.59
C TRP A 455 -11.49 29.09 -34.88
N TRP A 456 -10.92 30.10 -35.52
CA TRP A 456 -11.37 30.62 -36.82
C TRP A 456 -11.38 29.53 -37.91
N ARG A 457 -10.34 28.70 -37.99
CA ARG A 457 -10.31 27.55 -38.92
C ARG A 457 -11.41 26.53 -38.64
N ARG A 458 -11.69 26.22 -37.37
CA ARG A 458 -12.81 25.33 -36.99
C ARG A 458 -14.16 25.94 -37.36
N CYS A 459 -14.38 27.22 -37.07
CA CYS A 459 -15.60 27.92 -37.45
C CYS A 459 -15.79 27.93 -38.98
N ARG A 460 -14.73 28.17 -39.75
CA ARG A 460 -14.75 28.12 -41.22
C ARG A 460 -15.05 26.72 -41.73
N ALA A 461 -14.44 25.67 -41.16
CA ALA A 461 -14.72 24.28 -41.52
C ALA A 461 -16.17 23.87 -41.20
N ILE A 462 -16.72 24.32 -40.07
CA ILE A 462 -18.14 24.10 -39.70
C ILE A 462 -19.06 24.82 -40.69
N ALA A 463 -18.74 26.06 -41.07
CA ALA A 463 -19.50 26.82 -42.07
C ALA A 463 -19.47 26.13 -43.45
N VAL A 464 -18.30 25.70 -43.91
CA VAL A 464 -18.15 24.94 -45.17
C VAL A 464 -18.93 23.62 -45.12
N ARG A 465 -18.85 22.87 -44.02
CA ARG A 465 -19.62 21.62 -43.86
C ARG A 465 -21.13 21.85 -43.89
N ARG A 466 -21.62 22.93 -43.28
CA ARG A 466 -23.04 23.32 -43.34
C ARG A 466 -23.45 23.74 -44.75
N ASN A 467 -22.64 24.52 -45.45
CA ASN A 467 -22.91 24.91 -46.83
C ASN A 467 -22.94 23.69 -47.77
N LEU A 468 -22.02 22.73 -47.59
CA LEU A 468 -22.02 21.47 -48.34
C LEU A 468 -23.25 20.60 -48.01
N GLN A 469 -23.69 20.57 -46.75
CA GLN A 469 -24.96 19.91 -46.38
C GLN A 469 -26.16 20.59 -47.06
N CYS A 470 -26.23 21.91 -47.05
CA CYS A 470 -27.30 22.65 -47.75
C CYS A 470 -27.28 22.39 -49.26
N LEU A 471 -26.11 22.39 -49.90
CA LEU A 471 -25.99 22.06 -51.32
C LEU A 471 -26.41 20.62 -51.62
N HIS A 472 -26.05 19.67 -50.75
CA HIS A 472 -26.45 18.27 -50.90
C HIS A 472 -27.97 18.09 -50.80
N GLU A 473 -28.62 18.79 -49.86
CA GLU A 473 -30.08 18.77 -49.73
C GLU A 473 -30.78 19.49 -50.90
N LEU A 474 -30.20 20.56 -51.45
CA LEU A 474 -30.69 21.19 -52.68
C LEU A 474 -30.59 20.27 -53.90
N VAL A 475 -29.49 19.53 -54.04
CA VAL A 475 -29.31 18.53 -55.13
C VAL A 475 -30.30 17.37 -55.00
N LYS A 476 -30.56 16.90 -53.77
CA LYS A 476 -31.63 15.92 -53.51
C LYS A 476 -33.00 16.47 -53.87
N ALA A 477 -33.32 17.70 -53.46
CA ALA A 477 -34.59 18.35 -53.78
C ALA A 477 -34.77 18.54 -55.30
N ALA A 478 -33.72 18.93 -56.02
CA ALA A 478 -33.73 19.03 -57.48
C ALA A 478 -33.95 17.67 -58.14
N SER A 479 -33.31 16.61 -57.63
CA SER A 479 -33.49 15.24 -58.10
C SER A 479 -34.92 14.71 -57.84
N HIS A 480 -35.53 15.08 -56.71
CA HIS A 480 -36.93 14.78 -56.43
C HIS A 480 -37.89 15.59 -57.30
N SER A 481 -37.60 16.87 -57.57
CA SER A 481 -38.35 17.70 -58.52
C SER A 481 -38.30 17.13 -59.94
N GLN A 482 -37.14 16.61 -60.37
CA GLN A 482 -36.98 16.02 -61.70
C GLN A 482 -37.69 14.67 -61.83
N ARG A 483 -37.79 13.89 -60.74
CA ARG A 483 -38.68 12.72 -60.68
C ARG A 483 -40.16 13.10 -60.67
N ALA A 484 -40.53 14.20 -60.01
CA ALA A 484 -41.91 14.68 -59.97
C ALA A 484 -42.37 15.26 -61.32
N ARG A 485 -41.48 15.85 -62.13
CA ARG A 485 -41.82 16.32 -63.50
C ARG A 485 -42.17 15.20 -64.48
N ASN A 486 -41.86 13.95 -64.15
CA ASN A 486 -42.25 12.79 -64.95
C ASN A 486 -43.61 12.20 -64.52
N CYS A 487 -44.30 12.82 -63.56
CA CYS A 487 -45.65 12.44 -63.15
C CYS A 487 -46.55 13.70 -63.15
N ASP A 488 -47.53 13.70 -64.05
CA ASP A 488 -48.70 14.59 -64.12
C ASP A 488 -48.50 16.07 -64.46
N ALA A 489 -48.90 16.42 -65.68
CA ALA A 489 -48.81 17.73 -66.32
C ALA A 489 -49.90 18.75 -65.91
N SER A 490 -50.46 18.70 -64.69
CA SER A 490 -51.61 19.56 -64.32
C SER A 490 -51.51 20.35 -63.01
N SER A 491 -50.33 20.51 -62.38
CA SER A 491 -50.21 21.21 -61.07
C SER A 491 -49.07 22.25 -60.93
N GLY A 492 -48.60 22.82 -62.05
CA GLY A 492 -47.43 23.70 -62.10
C GLY A 492 -47.47 24.97 -61.23
N GLU A 493 -48.64 25.58 -61.02
CA GLU A 493 -48.73 26.88 -60.33
C GLU A 493 -48.67 26.78 -58.80
N ARG A 494 -49.20 25.71 -58.19
CA ARG A 494 -49.16 25.55 -56.72
C ARG A 494 -47.76 25.19 -56.22
N MET A 495 -47.00 24.49 -57.03
CA MET A 495 -45.65 24.03 -56.66
C MET A 495 -44.63 25.19 -56.73
N ALA A 496 -44.81 26.15 -57.64
CA ALA A 496 -43.99 27.36 -57.69
C ALA A 496 -44.20 28.24 -56.43
N ALA A 497 -45.44 28.41 -55.99
CA ALA A 497 -45.75 29.16 -54.76
C ALA A 497 -45.19 28.48 -53.49
N TRP A 498 -45.23 27.15 -53.42
CA TRP A 498 -44.67 26.39 -52.30
C TRP A 498 -43.14 26.48 -52.23
N CYS A 499 -42.44 26.35 -53.36
CA CYS A 499 -40.98 26.52 -53.45
C CYS A 499 -40.54 27.94 -53.06
N CYS A 500 -41.28 28.97 -53.45
CA CYS A 500 -40.98 30.36 -53.12
C CYS A 500 -41.12 30.63 -51.60
N ASN A 501 -42.16 30.09 -50.96
CA ASN A 501 -42.37 30.19 -49.52
C ASN A 501 -41.33 29.41 -48.70
N LEU A 502 -40.88 28.25 -49.19
CA LEU A 502 -39.82 27.47 -48.55
C LEU A 502 -38.47 28.21 -48.63
N PHE A 503 -38.19 28.85 -49.77
CA PHE A 503 -36.98 29.65 -49.97
C PHE A 503 -36.96 30.88 -49.04
N LEU A 504 -38.07 31.63 -48.95
CA LEU A 504 -38.21 32.77 -48.05
C LEU A 504 -38.07 32.37 -46.57
N SER A 505 -38.65 31.25 -46.16
CA SER A 505 -38.52 30.72 -44.79
C SER A 505 -37.07 30.34 -44.47
N SER A 506 -36.34 29.74 -45.43
CA SER A 506 -34.92 29.40 -45.25
C SER A 506 -34.03 30.64 -45.09
N MET A 507 -34.31 31.69 -45.86
CA MET A 507 -33.61 32.99 -45.80
C MET A 507 -33.84 33.70 -44.45
N GLN A 508 -35.06 33.60 -43.92
CA GLN A 508 -35.42 34.20 -42.63
C GLN A 508 -34.77 33.44 -41.46
N ALA A 509 -34.69 32.11 -41.52
CA ALA A 509 -33.96 31.29 -40.56
C ALA A 509 -32.44 31.60 -40.58
N ALA A 510 -31.85 31.82 -41.77
CA ALA A 510 -30.46 32.21 -41.92
C ALA A 510 -30.17 33.59 -41.28
N ARG A 511 -31.07 34.57 -41.45
CA ARG A 511 -30.98 35.90 -40.80
C ARG A 511 -31.02 35.81 -39.28
N ILE A 512 -31.91 34.98 -38.72
CA ILE A 512 -32.01 34.78 -37.26
C ILE A 512 -30.74 34.11 -36.71
N ALA A 513 -30.19 33.14 -37.43
CA ALA A 513 -28.93 32.48 -37.05
C ALA A 513 -27.74 33.46 -37.06
N ALA A 514 -27.65 34.34 -38.07
CA ALA A 514 -26.63 35.39 -38.14
C ALA A 514 -26.75 36.38 -36.96
N ALA A 515 -27.98 36.80 -36.61
CA ALA A 515 -28.22 37.69 -35.47
C ALA A 515 -27.84 37.05 -34.11
N LYS A 516 -28.06 35.74 -33.93
CA LYS A 516 -27.60 35.01 -32.74
C LYS A 516 -26.08 34.92 -32.63
N LEU A 517 -25.38 34.87 -33.76
CA LEU A 517 -23.92 34.85 -33.79
C LEU A 517 -23.33 36.17 -33.30
N GLU A 518 -23.91 37.32 -33.71
CA GLU A 518 -23.40 38.63 -33.26
C GLU A 518 -23.71 38.93 -31.80
N ARG A 519 -24.86 38.51 -31.28
CA ARG A 519 -25.12 38.60 -29.84
C ARG A 519 -24.12 37.77 -29.02
N SER A 520 -23.68 36.63 -29.55
CA SER A 520 -22.68 35.77 -28.90
C SER A 520 -21.28 36.40 -28.90
N LYS A 521 -20.91 37.17 -29.95
CA LYS A 521 -19.65 37.94 -29.99
C LYS A 521 -19.65 39.10 -28.97
N VAL A 522 -20.76 39.82 -28.83
CA VAL A 522 -20.91 40.91 -27.84
C VAL A 522 -20.83 40.38 -26.41
N TRP A 523 -21.50 39.25 -26.13
CA TRP A 523 -21.43 38.62 -24.81
C TRP A 523 -20.03 38.12 -24.44
N TRP A 524 -19.27 37.59 -25.42
CA TRP A 524 -17.89 37.14 -25.19
C TRP A 524 -16.90 38.29 -24.97
N THR A 525 -17.07 39.41 -25.67
CA THR A 525 -16.21 40.60 -25.50
C THR A 525 -16.44 41.29 -24.16
N GLN A 526 -17.69 41.41 -23.70
CA GLN A 526 -18.02 41.95 -22.37
C GLN A 526 -17.51 41.07 -21.23
N ARG A 527 -17.59 39.73 -21.36
CA ARG A 527 -17.09 38.81 -20.34
C ARG A 527 -15.57 38.82 -20.22
N HIS A 528 -14.84 39.09 -21.31
CA HIS A 528 -13.38 39.17 -21.29
C HIS A 528 -12.86 40.46 -20.65
N ALA A 529 -13.55 41.59 -20.82
CA ALA A 529 -13.20 42.86 -20.17
C ALA A 529 -13.27 42.77 -18.63
N ALA A 530 -14.19 41.95 -18.10
CA ALA A 530 -14.34 41.72 -16.67
C ALA A 530 -13.20 40.91 -16.01
N TYR A 531 -12.38 40.19 -16.79
CA TYR A 531 -11.27 39.37 -16.26
C TYR A 531 -9.90 40.07 -16.28
N THR A 532 -9.78 41.26 -16.90
CA THR A 532 -8.50 41.96 -17.07
C THR A 532 -8.39 43.28 -16.29
N GLY A 533 -9.23 43.50 -15.27
CA GLY A 533 -9.12 44.66 -14.37
C GLY A 533 -7.84 44.62 -13.50
N PRO A 534 -7.21 45.77 -13.21
CA PRO A 534 -5.98 45.83 -12.43
C PRO A 534 -6.30 45.91 -10.93
N THR A 535 -6.37 44.77 -10.24
CA THR A 535 -6.39 44.76 -8.76
C THR A 535 -5.49 43.67 -8.19
N GLY A 536 -4.47 44.14 -7.46
CA GLY A 536 -3.70 43.50 -6.39
C GLY A 536 -3.70 41.98 -6.26
N ILE A 537 -2.55 41.38 -6.55
CA ILE A 537 -2.19 40.02 -6.13
C ILE A 537 -2.12 39.99 -4.60
N LYS A 538 -3.10 39.36 -3.95
CA LYS A 538 -2.97 38.82 -2.59
C LYS A 538 -2.85 37.30 -2.70
N ASP A 539 -1.76 36.78 -2.13
CA ASP A 539 -1.44 35.36 -2.07
C ASP A 539 -2.53 34.56 -1.35
N TYR A 540 -3.13 33.58 -2.03
CA TYR A 540 -3.86 32.49 -1.41
C TYR A 540 -3.21 31.15 -1.77
N GLY A 541 -2.60 30.52 -0.76
CA GLY A 541 -2.13 29.14 -0.81
C GLY A 541 -3.28 28.13 -0.79
N PRO A 542 -3.04 26.87 -1.19
CA PRO A 542 -4.10 25.94 -1.52
C PRO A 542 -4.66 25.25 -0.26
N ARG A 543 -5.95 25.47 0.01
CA ARG A 543 -6.79 24.50 0.74
C ARG A 543 -8.02 24.20 -0.11
N GLY A 544 -7.96 23.09 -0.83
CA GLY A 544 -9.13 22.49 -1.45
C GLY A 544 -9.92 21.70 -0.42
N ALA A 545 -11.17 22.11 -0.17
CA ALA A 545 -12.19 21.27 0.44
C ALA A 545 -13.50 21.49 -0.32
N CYS A 546 -13.91 20.49 -1.10
CA CYS A 546 -15.20 20.43 -1.74
C CYS A 546 -16.30 20.31 -0.68
N ARG A 547 -17.30 21.21 -0.71
CA ARG A 547 -18.64 20.98 -0.15
C ARG A 547 -19.67 21.29 -1.23
N LEU A 548 -20.47 20.29 -1.56
CA LEU A 548 -21.76 20.41 -2.24
C LEU A 548 -22.81 19.81 -1.30
N GLY A 549 -24.00 20.43 -1.28
CA GLY A 549 -25.23 19.85 -0.74
C GLY A 549 -25.83 20.56 0.47
N ARG A 550 -26.59 21.64 0.23
CA ARG A 550 -27.58 22.21 1.16
C ARG A 550 -28.88 21.40 1.04
N ILE A 551 -29.50 21.04 2.17
CA ILE A 551 -30.95 20.77 2.31
C ILE A 551 -31.42 21.50 3.58
N PHE A 552 -32.60 22.13 3.47
CA PHE A 552 -33.33 22.93 4.46
C PHE A 552 -33.77 22.12 5.71
N LEU A 553 -33.75 22.75 6.91
CA LEU A 553 -34.90 22.88 7.85
C LEU A 553 -34.49 23.47 9.23
N MET A 554 -35.20 24.55 9.58
CA MET A 554 -35.65 25.10 10.89
C MET A 554 -34.67 25.49 12.05
N PRO A 555 -34.99 26.58 12.82
CA PRO A 555 -34.07 27.25 13.76
C PRO A 555 -34.46 27.06 15.25
N PHE A 556 -33.51 27.24 16.18
CA PHE A 556 -33.75 27.52 17.63
C PHE A 556 -32.42 27.97 18.32
N PRO A 557 -32.45 28.62 19.50
CA PRO A 557 -32.25 30.06 19.60
C PRO A 557 -30.88 30.49 20.17
N THR A 558 -30.58 31.76 19.93
CA THR A 558 -29.47 32.54 20.46
C THR A 558 -29.57 32.76 21.98
N THR A 559 -28.50 32.49 22.71
CA THR A 559 -28.30 32.96 24.08
C THR A 559 -27.09 33.89 24.16
N SER A 560 -27.41 35.16 24.37
CA SER A 560 -26.75 36.18 25.21
C SER A 560 -25.23 36.18 25.41
N ALA A 561 -24.67 37.28 24.90
CA ALA A 561 -23.53 38.06 25.37
C ALA A 561 -23.10 37.88 26.84
N GLN A 562 -21.78 37.74 27.05
CA GLN A 562 -21.07 38.29 28.20
C GLN A 562 -19.68 38.81 27.75
N GLY A 563 -19.36 40.03 28.17
CA GLY A 563 -18.23 40.84 27.73
C GLY A 563 -16.86 40.46 28.30
N PRO A 564 -15.81 41.25 27.97
CA PRO A 564 -14.42 40.88 28.19
C PRO A 564 -13.97 41.18 29.63
N LYS A 565 -13.41 40.18 30.31
CA LYS A 565 -12.70 40.36 31.59
C LYS A 565 -11.26 40.82 31.35
N GLN A 566 -10.92 41.94 31.97
CA GLN A 566 -9.62 42.56 32.09
C GLN A 566 -8.56 41.59 32.65
N LYS A 567 -7.33 41.69 32.15
CA LYS A 567 -6.13 41.07 32.73
C LYS A 567 -5.48 42.08 33.68
N PRO A 568 -5.02 41.70 34.88
CA PRO A 568 -4.14 42.55 35.67
C PRO A 568 -2.68 42.36 35.24
N ASP A 569 -1.99 43.50 35.15
CA ASP A 569 -0.55 43.65 35.02
C ASP A 569 0.18 43.09 36.24
N TYR A 570 1.24 42.33 36.02
CA TYR A 570 2.27 42.08 37.03
C TYR A 570 3.59 42.65 36.54
N GLY A 571 4.01 43.72 37.20
CA GLY A 571 5.29 44.37 37.00
C GLY A 571 6.47 43.45 37.36
N LEU A 572 7.40 43.32 36.42
CA LEU A 572 8.68 42.67 36.63
C LEU A 572 9.65 43.67 37.27
N ARG A 573 9.97 43.48 38.54
CA ARG A 573 11.16 44.07 39.16
C ARG A 573 12.39 43.33 38.66
N GLY A 574 13.34 44.08 38.15
CA GLY A 574 14.64 43.58 37.69
C GLY A 574 15.48 43.04 38.85
N VAL A 575 16.06 41.87 38.64
CA VAL A 575 17.19 41.36 39.42
C VAL A 575 18.34 41.17 38.45
N ARG A 576 19.41 41.95 38.66
CA ARG A 576 20.72 41.81 38.02
C ARG A 576 21.28 40.42 38.33
N LEU A 577 21.65 39.67 37.30
CA LEU A 577 22.60 38.57 37.44
C LEU A 577 23.75 38.79 36.46
N GLY A 578 24.96 38.78 37.03
CA GLY A 578 26.21 39.13 36.38
C GLY A 578 26.62 38.16 35.28
N ALA A 579 27.29 38.76 34.29
CA ALA A 579 27.95 38.08 33.20
C ALA A 579 29.09 37.18 33.72
N ARG A 580 29.15 35.94 33.23
CA ARG A 580 30.41 35.19 33.10
C ARG A 580 30.49 34.64 31.68
N GLY A 581 31.54 35.08 30.99
CA GLY A 581 31.82 34.77 29.60
C GLY A 581 32.15 33.30 29.39
N TRP A 582 31.76 32.80 28.22
CA TRP A 582 32.17 31.50 27.71
C TRP A 582 33.18 31.73 26.59
N GLY A 583 34.44 31.43 26.90
CA GLY A 583 35.56 31.46 25.97
C GLY A 583 35.50 30.30 24.97
N ALA A 584 35.94 30.60 23.76
CA ALA A 584 36.07 29.70 22.63
C ALA A 584 37.18 28.66 22.85
N TYR A 585 36.92 27.40 22.45
CA TYR A 585 37.94 26.36 22.33
C TYR A 585 38.36 26.22 20.86
N ALA A 586 39.66 26.37 20.60
CA ALA A 586 40.35 25.89 19.40
C ALA A 586 41.20 24.64 19.77
N PRO A 587 41.54 23.75 18.81
CA PRO A 587 42.15 22.46 19.11
C PRO A 587 43.62 22.37 18.67
N SER A 588 44.48 21.92 19.59
CA SER A 588 45.80 21.29 19.38
C SER A 588 46.19 20.72 20.77
N GLY A 589 46.93 19.65 20.98
CA GLY A 589 47.81 18.80 20.19
C GLY A 589 48.83 18.23 21.19
N ARG A 590 49.23 16.96 21.01
CA ARG A 590 50.33 16.23 21.69
C ARG A 590 50.14 15.79 23.15
N TRP A 591 50.42 14.49 23.31
CA TRP A 591 50.63 13.74 24.55
C TRP A 591 52.13 13.65 24.83
N LEU A 592 52.54 13.88 26.08
CA LEU A 592 53.74 13.34 26.77
C LEU A 592 53.54 13.55 28.30
N PRO A 593 54.26 12.81 29.18
CA PRO A 593 53.71 12.21 30.40
C PRO A 593 53.93 13.03 31.68
N ALA A 594 53.16 12.68 32.72
CA ALA A 594 53.23 13.24 34.07
C ALA A 594 54.36 12.60 34.92
N PRO A 595 55.00 13.37 35.84
CA PRO A 595 55.92 12.84 36.84
C PRO A 595 55.23 12.54 38.18
N ASN A 596 55.91 11.68 38.94
CA ASN A 596 55.61 11.13 40.26
C ASN A 596 55.52 12.16 41.40
N GLY A 597 54.81 11.81 42.49
CA GLY A 597 54.96 12.48 43.79
C GLY A 597 54.00 12.03 44.90
N TYR A 598 54.39 10.96 45.63
CA TYR A 598 54.24 10.70 47.09
C TYR A 598 52.86 10.67 47.81
N ASP A 599 52.36 9.45 48.12
CA ASP A 599 52.27 8.69 49.42
C ASP A 599 52.06 9.39 50.79
N PRO A 600 51.72 8.69 51.91
CA PRO A 600 51.27 7.28 52.14
C PRO A 600 50.14 7.10 53.21
N VAL A 601 49.64 5.87 53.46
CA VAL A 601 49.49 5.17 54.79
C VAL A 601 49.05 3.68 54.60
N CYS A 602 49.97 2.75 54.95
CA CYS A 602 49.90 1.40 55.56
C CYS A 602 48.72 0.42 55.27
N HIS A 603 48.89 -0.76 54.60
CA HIS A 603 49.50 -2.09 54.99
C HIS A 603 48.47 -3.13 55.55
N PRO A 604 48.73 -4.47 55.54
CA PRO A 604 48.94 -5.40 54.41
C PRO A 604 48.14 -6.73 54.51
N LEU A 605 48.21 -7.61 53.50
CA LEU A 605 48.38 -9.08 53.66
C LEU A 605 48.81 -9.77 52.35
N ARG A 606 49.84 -10.61 52.49
CA ARG A 606 50.61 -11.49 51.55
C ARG A 606 49.74 -12.29 50.56
N ALA A 607 50.07 -12.46 49.28
CA ALA A 607 51.20 -13.16 48.63
C ALA A 607 51.27 -14.68 48.90
N ALA A 608 51.12 -15.52 47.86
CA ALA A 608 52.16 -16.47 47.43
C ALA A 608 51.76 -17.38 46.24
N TYR A 609 52.81 -17.80 45.50
CA TYR A 609 53.00 -18.97 44.64
C TYR A 609 52.71 -18.91 43.13
N GLU A 610 53.75 -18.49 42.39
CA GLU A 610 54.18 -19.01 41.09
C GLU A 610 55.04 -20.28 41.26
N ASP A 611 55.33 -20.93 40.12
CA ASP A 611 56.25 -22.07 39.88
C ASP A 611 55.72 -23.51 39.98
N ALA A 612 55.42 -24.08 38.81
CA ALA A 612 55.97 -25.39 38.41
C ALA A 612 56.12 -25.48 36.88
N ARG A 613 57.29 -25.98 36.48
CA ARG A 613 57.94 -25.94 35.17
C ARG A 613 57.93 -27.35 34.53
N VAL A 614 58.31 -27.43 33.24
CA VAL A 614 58.72 -28.64 32.47
C VAL A 614 57.56 -29.54 32.02
N GLY A 615 57.40 -30.02 30.79
CA GLY A 615 58.22 -30.08 29.57
C GLY A 615 57.92 -31.44 28.91
N ALA A 616 57.48 -31.48 27.65
CA ALA A 616 57.50 -32.70 26.85
C ALA A 616 57.33 -32.38 25.35
N THR A 617 58.39 -32.69 24.63
CA THR A 617 58.54 -32.77 23.18
C THR A 617 57.71 -33.92 22.60
N GLY A 618 57.30 -33.83 21.32
CA GLY A 618 57.04 -35.05 20.55
C GLY A 618 56.01 -35.00 19.41
N LYS A 619 56.55 -35.10 18.20
CA LYS A 619 56.03 -35.84 17.03
C LYS A 619 54.97 -35.18 16.14
N LEU A 620 55.53 -34.50 15.13
CA LEU A 620 55.04 -34.42 13.75
C LEU A 620 54.57 -35.80 13.23
N ARG A 621 53.36 -35.86 12.67
CA ARG A 621 53.00 -36.82 11.61
C ARG A 621 52.34 -36.06 10.46
N ALA A 622 52.97 -36.21 9.31
CA ALA A 622 52.54 -35.69 8.02
C ALA A 622 51.69 -36.72 7.26
N ARG A 623 50.95 -36.18 6.26
CA ARG A 623 50.32 -36.81 5.07
C ARG A 623 48.95 -37.48 5.25
N PRO A 624 48.11 -37.57 4.17
CA PRO A 624 48.46 -37.39 2.75
C PRO A 624 47.54 -36.48 1.91
N THR A 625 48.16 -35.85 0.90
CA THR A 625 47.54 -35.45 -0.37
C THR A 625 47.80 -36.55 -1.41
N ALA A 626 46.74 -37.10 -2.01
CA ALA A 626 46.66 -37.55 -3.41
C ALA A 626 45.39 -38.38 -3.58
N PHE A 627 44.50 -37.96 -4.50
CA PHE A 627 43.81 -38.90 -5.39
C PHE A 627 43.41 -38.15 -6.66
N HIS A 628 43.96 -38.61 -7.77
CA HIS A 628 43.49 -38.38 -9.13
C HIS A 628 42.85 -39.70 -9.59
N ARG A 629 41.54 -39.68 -9.87
CA ARG A 629 40.88 -40.24 -11.06
C ARG A 629 39.40 -39.88 -10.99
#